data_AF-A0A2Z6Q6A2-F1
#
_entry.id   AF-A0A2Z6Q6A2-F1
#
_cell.length_a   1.000
_cell.length_b   1.000
_cell.length_c   1.000
_cell.angle_alpha   90.00
_cell.angle_beta   90.00
_cell.angle_gamma   90.00
#
_symmetry.space_group_name_H-M   'P 1'
#
loop_
_entity.id
_entity.type
_entity.pdbx_description
1 polymer ?
#
loop_
_entity_poly.entity_id
_entity_poly.type
_entity_poly.pdbx_seq_one_letter_code
_entity_poly.pdbx_strand_id
1 'polypeptide(L)'
;MIMYFVATGKQPFDNCAHDKCLALEKCEGVSPILNEPEVPKCFIDIMKKCWEPNPENRPNITQLIDSLHSISIFAPYKMEFEKS
;
A
#
# COMPACT_ATOMS: atom_id res chain seq x y z
N MET A 1 -2.95 -2.52 -3.86
CA MET A 1 -3.09 -1.42 -4.85
C MET A 1 -3.89 -0.25 -4.31
N ILE A 2 -5.11 -0.43 -3.77
CA ILE A 2 -5.88 0.69 -3.18
C ILE A 2 -5.08 1.47 -2.13
N MET A 3 -4.45 0.76 -1.18
CA MET A 3 -3.63 1.41 -0.15
C MET A 3 -2.48 2.26 -0.72
N TYR A 4 -1.88 1.87 -1.84
CA TYR A 4 -0.82 2.66 -2.48
C TYR A 4 -1.37 3.99 -2.96
N PHE A 5 -2.48 3.97 -3.70
CA PHE A 5 -3.11 5.20 -4.18
C PHE A 5 -3.50 6.13 -3.03
N VAL A 6 -4.03 5.58 -1.93
CA VAL A 6 -4.36 6.38 -0.73
C VAL A 6 -3.11 7.01 -0.10
N ALA A 7 -1.98 6.29 -0.09
CA ALA A 7 -0.74 6.79 0.50
C ALA A 7 -0.03 7.84 -0.38
N THR A 8 -0.07 7.67 -1.71
CA THR A 8 0.79 8.45 -2.62
C THR A 8 0.02 9.42 -3.51
N GLY A 9 -1.30 9.24 -3.67
CA GLY A 9 -2.11 9.93 -4.67
C GLY A 9 -1.79 9.54 -6.12
N LYS A 10 -0.85 8.60 -6.34
CA LYS A 10 -0.36 8.20 -7.66
C LYS A 10 -0.95 6.87 -8.09
N GLN A 11 -1.08 6.69 -9.40
CA GLN A 11 -1.44 5.39 -9.96
C GLN A 11 -0.28 4.40 -9.74
N PRO A 12 -0.54 3.17 -9.26
CA PRO A 12 0.50 2.15 -9.20
C PRO A 12 1.08 1.91 -10.60
N PHE A 13 2.42 1.90 -10.67
CA PHE A 13 3.15 1.74 -11.93
C PHE A 13 2.82 2.84 -12.95
N ASP A 14 2.76 4.09 -12.51
CA ASP A 14 2.53 5.27 -13.37
C ASP A 14 3.62 5.48 -14.44
N ASN A 15 4.78 4.87 -14.26
CA ASN A 15 5.94 4.94 -15.14
C ASN A 15 5.96 3.87 -16.25
N CYS A 16 4.96 2.98 -16.33
CA CYS A 16 4.88 1.97 -17.38
C CYS A 16 3.49 1.91 -18.03
N ALA A 17 3.44 1.31 -19.23
CA ALA A 17 2.18 1.08 -19.91
C ALA A 17 1.42 -0.06 -19.23
N HIS A 18 0.11 0.14 -18.97
CA HIS A 18 -0.77 -0.88 -18.40
C HIS A 18 -1.21 -1.91 -19.46
N ASP A 19 -0.23 -2.63 -20.00
CA ASP A 19 -0.40 -3.65 -21.03
C ASP A 19 -0.24 -5.08 -20.47
N LYS A 20 -0.21 -6.07 -21.38
CA LYS A 20 -0.05 -7.48 -21.02
C LYS A 20 1.31 -7.79 -20.39
N CYS A 21 2.35 -7.05 -20.72
CA CYS A 21 3.69 -7.26 -20.16
C CYS A 21 3.68 -6.92 -18.67
N LEU A 22 3.11 -5.76 -18.30
CA LEU A 22 2.96 -5.39 -16.88
C LEU A 22 2.11 -6.41 -16.10
N ALA A 23 1.07 -6.94 -16.72
CA ALA A 23 0.25 -7.97 -16.09
C ALA A 23 1.04 -9.25 -15.77
N LEU A 24 1.96 -9.64 -16.66
CA LEU A 24 2.86 -10.79 -16.44
C LEU A 24 3.88 -10.50 -15.33
N GLU A 25 4.53 -9.34 -15.36
CA GLU A 25 5.49 -8.93 -14.32
C GLU A 25 4.84 -8.94 -12.92
N LYS A 26 3.58 -8.49 -12.82
CA LYS A 26 2.82 -8.54 -11.56
C LYS A 26 2.56 -9.98 -11.10
N CYS A 27 2.27 -10.91 -12.01
CA CYS A 27 2.13 -12.33 -11.69
C CYS A 27 3.44 -12.94 -11.18
N GLU A 28 4.58 -12.42 -11.63
CA GLU A 28 5.92 -12.79 -11.15
C GLU A 28 6.28 -12.15 -9.80
N GLY A 29 5.37 -11.35 -9.22
CA GLY A 29 5.54 -10.77 -7.88
C GLY A 29 6.14 -9.36 -7.89
N VAL A 30 6.24 -8.71 -9.05
CA VAL A 30 6.69 -7.32 -9.12
C VAL A 30 5.67 -6.41 -8.44
N SER A 31 6.16 -5.63 -7.46
CA SER A 31 5.37 -4.65 -6.70
C SER A 31 5.76 -3.23 -7.11
N PRO A 32 4.84 -2.25 -7.01
CA PRO A 32 5.17 -0.87 -7.32
C PRO A 32 6.23 -0.34 -6.37
N ILE A 33 7.13 0.49 -6.90
CA ILE A 33 8.20 1.11 -6.11
C ILE A 33 7.56 2.06 -5.10
N LEU A 34 7.96 1.94 -3.85
CA LEU A 34 7.47 2.76 -2.75
C LEU A 34 8.65 3.48 -2.08
N ASN A 35 8.97 4.65 -2.61
CA ASN A 35 10.04 5.53 -2.14
C ASN A 35 9.47 6.87 -1.65
N GLU A 36 8.32 6.84 -0.97
CA GLU A 36 7.64 8.06 -0.51
C GLU A 36 7.95 8.27 0.98
N PRO A 37 8.78 9.26 1.34
CA PRO A 37 9.18 9.50 2.72
C PRO A 37 8.03 9.98 3.62
N GLU A 38 6.93 10.51 3.05
CA GLU A 38 5.77 10.96 3.82
C GLU A 38 4.90 9.80 4.32
N VAL A 39 5.04 8.59 3.77
CA VAL A 39 4.22 7.44 4.16
C VAL A 39 4.81 6.76 5.40
N PRO A 40 4.06 6.63 6.52
CA PRO A 40 4.55 5.97 7.72
C PRO A 40 5.01 4.55 7.43
N LYS A 41 6.20 4.18 7.95
CA LYS A 41 6.78 2.85 7.74
C LYS A 41 5.84 1.70 8.15
N CYS A 42 5.06 1.86 9.21
CA CYS A 42 4.07 0.88 9.63
C CYS A 42 3.00 0.62 8.55
N PHE A 43 2.55 1.68 7.84
CA PHE A 43 1.61 1.56 6.74
C PHE A 43 2.24 0.86 5.53
N ILE A 44 3.51 1.19 5.24
CA ILE A 44 4.32 0.50 4.21
C ILE A 44 4.40 -1.00 4.48
N ASP A 45 4.70 -1.38 5.72
CA ASP A 45 4.86 -2.79 6.09
C ASP A 45 3.55 -3.57 5.97
N ILE A 46 2.40 -2.96 6.29
CA ILE A 46 1.08 -3.57 6.04
C ILE A 46 0.85 -3.73 4.54
N MET A 47 1.10 -2.69 3.73
CA MET A 47 0.92 -2.77 2.28
C MET A 47 1.75 -3.90 1.66
N LYS A 48 3.01 -4.05 2.09
CA LYS A 48 3.90 -5.13 1.63
C LYS A 48 3.35 -6.51 1.97
N LYS A 49 2.85 -6.72 3.20
CA LYS A 49 2.19 -7.97 3.58
C LYS A 49 0.98 -8.30 2.71
N CYS A 50 0.20 -7.29 2.31
CA CYS A 50 -0.91 -7.49 1.38
C CYS A 50 -0.48 -7.87 -0.04
N TRP A 51 0.76 -7.60 -0.42
CA TRP A 51 1.31 -7.89 -1.76
C TRP A 51 2.20 -9.13 -1.79
N GLU A 52 2.24 -9.90 -0.71
CA GLU A 52 2.99 -11.15 -0.67
C GLU A 52 2.60 -12.07 -1.85
N PRO A 53 3.58 -12.59 -2.61
CA PRO A 53 3.32 -13.48 -3.73
C PRO A 53 2.55 -14.73 -3.29
N ASN A 54 2.94 -15.28 -2.12
CA ASN A 54 2.25 -16.40 -1.50
C ASN A 54 0.94 -15.93 -0.85
N PRO A 55 -0.24 -16.42 -1.31
CA PRO A 55 -1.52 -16.06 -0.73
C PRO A 55 -1.64 -16.35 0.77
N GLU A 56 -0.98 -17.41 1.26
CA GLU A 56 -1.03 -17.81 2.68
C GLU A 56 -0.32 -16.83 3.61
N ASN A 57 0.63 -16.04 3.09
CA ASN A 57 1.31 -15.01 3.85
C ASN A 57 0.51 -13.70 3.92
N ARG A 58 -0.56 -13.58 3.13
CA ARG A 58 -1.38 -12.37 3.11
C ARG A 58 -2.25 -12.31 4.36
N PRO A 59 -2.40 -11.14 4.99
CA PRO A 59 -3.31 -11.00 6.10
C PRO A 59 -4.74 -11.23 5.63
N ASN A 60 -5.54 -11.91 6.46
CA ASN A 60 -6.98 -11.91 6.27
C ASN A 60 -7.57 -10.52 6.59
N ILE A 61 -8.84 -10.32 6.25
CA ILE A 61 -9.49 -9.02 6.41
C ILE A 61 -9.50 -8.54 7.88
N THR A 62 -9.69 -9.44 8.83
CA THR A 62 -9.69 -9.12 10.27
C THR A 62 -8.31 -8.65 10.73
N GLN A 63 -7.25 -9.38 10.37
CA GLN A 63 -5.87 -9.01 10.68
C GLN A 63 -5.47 -7.67 10.05
N LEU A 64 -5.94 -7.40 8.84
CA LEU A 64 -5.71 -6.14 8.16
C LEU A 64 -6.39 -4.97 8.89
N ILE A 65 -7.66 -5.13 9.26
CA ILE A 65 -8.43 -4.13 10.02
C ILE A 65 -7.75 -3.84 11.37
N ASP A 66 -7.36 -4.87 12.11
CA ASP A 66 -6.66 -4.71 13.39
C ASP A 66 -5.34 -3.95 13.23
N SER A 67 -4.58 -4.28 12.17
CA SER A 67 -3.32 -3.60 11.86
C SER A 67 -3.56 -2.12 11.52
N LEU A 68 -4.59 -1.79 10.75
CA LEU A 68 -4.94 -0.41 10.39
C LEU A 68 -5.48 0.39 11.58
N HIS A 69 -6.27 -0.23 12.46
CA HIS A 69 -6.72 0.39 13.70
C HIS A 69 -5.53 0.70 14.61
N SER A 70 -4.55 -0.20 14.71
CA SER A 70 -3.34 0.07 15.50
C SER A 70 -2.62 1.33 15.00
N ILE A 71 -2.47 1.51 13.69
CA ILE A 71 -1.87 2.73 13.11
C ILE A 71 -2.67 3.97 13.49
N SER A 72 -4.00 3.90 13.39
CA SER A 72 -4.89 5.04 13.69
C SER A 72 -4.83 5.46 15.16
N ILE A 73 -4.65 4.49 16.07
CA ILE A 73 -4.48 4.74 17.51
C ILE A 73 -3.13 5.40 17.80
N PHE A 74 -2.07 5.03 17.05
CA PHE A 74 -0.75 5.65 17.17
C PHE A 74 -0.59 6.94 16.33
N ALA A 75 -1.59 7.32 15.54
CA ALA A 75 -1.62 8.54 14.75
C ALA A 75 -2.61 9.59 15.32
N PRO A 76 -2.55 9.98 16.61
CA PRO A 76 -3.48 10.97 17.13
C PRO A 76 -3.21 12.40 16.62
N TYR A 77 -2.32 12.66 15.66
CA TYR A 77 -2.17 14.00 15.07
C TYR A 77 -1.67 13.96 13.62
N LYS A 78 -2.26 14.85 12.82
CA LYS A 78 -1.94 15.22 11.42
C LYS A 78 -2.62 14.41 10.30
N MET A 79 -3.95 14.39 10.36
CA MET A 79 -4.75 14.62 9.16
C MET A 79 -5.52 15.93 9.36
N GLU A 80 -4.78 17.03 9.59
CA GLU A 80 -5.29 18.35 9.28
C GLU A 80 -5.44 18.37 7.76
N PHE A 81 -6.61 17.92 7.27
CA PHE A 81 -7.11 18.32 5.96
C PHE A 81 -6.91 19.83 5.90
N GLU A 82 -6.03 20.23 4.99
CA GLU A 82 -5.73 21.62 4.71
C GLU A 82 -7.03 22.41 4.69
N LYS A 83 -7.14 23.35 5.63
CA LYS A 83 -8.06 24.47 5.47
C LYS A 83 -7.68 25.16 4.17
N SER A 84 -8.46 24.94 3.12
CA SER A 84 -8.63 25.90 2.02
C SER A 84 -10.02 25.79 1.42
#